data_AF-A0A392P4H9-F1
#
_entry.id   AF-A0A392P4H9-F1
#
_cell.length_a   1.000
_cell.length_b   1.000
_cell.length_c   1.000
_cell.angle_alpha   90.00
_cell.angle_beta   90.00
_cell.angle_gamma   90.00
#
_symmetry.space_group_name_H-M   'P 1'
#
loop_
_entity.id
_entity.type
_entity.pdbx_description
1 polymer ?
#
loop_
_entity_poly.entity_id
_entity_poly.type
_entity_poly.pdbx_seq_one_letter_code
_entity_poly.pdbx_strand_id
1 'polypeptide(L)'
;MGEMSGDDEPLTPAGRLFQQPQMNQVIHCVIGLKNPIDVDLIKNEIQKSVMLQHPRFTSLMVRDHRGVEHWRPTKIDFDSHFLVIHHPVSEDDESAISEYMSDLCTVSQLSMDKPLWEIHILIVHKCIIFRIHHSLGDGISLMSMLLAGCRKLQDPQALPSISIPNIKPRRTFSNILVTLFFSFIFLIQFILRCLWIRDRKTAISGGSGVDLWPRKIATATFSLEHMKTVKASVPNA
;
A
#
# COMPACT_ATOMS: atom_id res chain seq x y z
N MET A 1 0.81 -18.39 31.99
CA MET A 1 1.56 -17.12 31.95
C MET A 1 2.98 -17.47 31.52
N GLY A 2 3.20 -17.57 30.21
CA GLY A 2 4.48 -17.99 29.64
C GLY A 2 5.09 -16.84 28.88
N GLU A 3 6.19 -16.31 29.40
CA GLU A 3 7.08 -15.41 28.66
C GLU A 3 7.63 -16.18 27.45
N MET A 4 7.20 -15.79 26.24
CA MET A 4 8.02 -15.96 25.06
C MET A 4 8.88 -14.71 24.92
N SER A 5 10.04 -14.72 25.58
CA SER A 5 11.14 -13.80 25.34
C SER A 5 11.77 -14.09 23.96
N GLY A 6 11.03 -13.85 22.89
CA GLY A 6 11.54 -13.86 21.51
C GLY A 6 11.73 -12.42 21.06
N ASP A 7 12.98 -12.06 20.76
CA ASP A 7 13.46 -10.71 20.43
C ASP A 7 12.42 -9.81 19.76
N ASP A 8 11.91 -8.84 20.53
CA ASP A 8 11.19 -7.69 19.99
C ASP A 8 12.11 -7.00 18.96
N GLU A 9 11.68 -6.95 17.69
CA GLU A 9 12.49 -6.34 16.64
C GLU A 9 12.23 -4.83 16.56
N PRO A 10 13.26 -3.98 16.51
CA PRO A 10 13.06 -2.54 16.43
C PRO A 10 12.44 -2.14 15.08
N LEU A 11 11.60 -1.12 15.10
CA LEU A 11 11.11 -0.53 13.85
C LEU A 11 12.23 0.18 13.10
N THR A 12 12.12 0.15 11.77
CA THR A 12 12.93 0.99 10.88
C THR A 12 12.59 2.48 11.12
N PRO A 13 13.51 3.42 10.79
CA PRO A 13 13.23 4.85 10.91
C PRO A 13 11.96 5.28 10.16
N ALA A 14 11.75 4.76 8.95
CA ALA A 14 10.53 5.00 8.18
C ALA A 14 9.28 4.41 8.87
N GLY A 15 9.39 3.20 9.42
CA GLY A 15 8.31 2.57 10.19
C GLY A 15 7.86 3.44 11.37
N ARG A 16 8.81 4.01 12.13
CA ARG A 16 8.50 4.92 13.26
C ARG A 16 7.89 6.24 12.80
N LEU A 17 8.35 6.77 11.65
CA LEU A 17 7.77 7.97 11.06
C LEU A 17 6.29 7.76 10.75
N PHE A 18 5.93 6.63 10.14
CA PHE A 18 4.54 6.31 9.82
C PHE A 18 3.67 5.96 11.03
N GLN A 19 4.25 5.80 12.22
CA GLN A 19 3.50 5.63 13.47
C GLN A 19 3.16 6.97 14.15
N GLN A 20 3.74 8.08 13.69
CA GLN A 20 3.36 9.38 14.22
C GLN A 20 1.90 9.68 13.88
N PRO A 21 1.09 10.22 14.82
CA PRO A 21 -0.34 10.48 14.58
C PRO A 21 -0.62 11.29 13.30
N GLN A 22 0.28 12.20 12.93
CA GLN A 22 0.18 13.05 11.74
C GLN A 22 0.56 12.32 10.44
N MET A 23 1.20 11.15 10.53
CA MET A 23 1.74 10.37 9.43
C MET A 23 1.27 8.91 9.46
N ASN A 24 0.20 8.61 10.22
CA ASN A 24 -0.45 7.30 10.23
C ASN A 24 -1.08 7.04 8.86
N GLN A 25 -0.37 6.26 8.05
CA GLN A 25 -0.71 6.02 6.64
C GLN A 25 -1.11 4.56 6.45
N VAL A 26 -2.26 4.37 5.81
CA VAL A 26 -2.77 3.06 5.40
C VAL A 26 -2.78 3.01 3.88
N ILE A 27 -2.15 1.97 3.34
CA ILE A 27 -2.19 1.65 1.92
C ILE A 27 -3.44 0.80 1.67
N HIS A 28 -4.22 1.22 0.70
CA HIS A 28 -5.39 0.48 0.23
C HIS A 28 -5.11 -0.10 -1.15
N CYS A 29 -5.29 -1.41 -1.31
CA CYS A 29 -5.23 -2.09 -2.60
C CYS A 29 -6.59 -2.72 -2.89
N VAL A 30 -7.22 -2.28 -3.98
CA VAL A 30 -8.55 -2.74 -4.41
C VAL A 30 -8.36 -3.69 -5.59
N ILE A 31 -8.93 -4.89 -5.48
CA ILE A 31 -8.88 -5.94 -6.50
C ILE A 31 -10.31 -6.31 -6.87
N GLY A 32 -10.71 -5.97 -8.09
CA GLY A 32 -11.97 -6.42 -8.69
C GLY A 32 -11.81 -7.78 -9.35
N LEU A 33 -12.78 -8.68 -9.15
CA LEU A 33 -12.78 -10.02 -9.71
C LEU A 33 -13.91 -10.18 -10.74
N LYS A 34 -13.63 -10.96 -11.79
CA LYS A 34 -14.64 -11.32 -12.79
C LYS A 34 -15.65 -12.34 -12.23
N ASN A 35 -15.16 -13.29 -11.44
CA ASN A 35 -15.92 -14.43 -10.93
C ASN A 35 -16.41 -14.15 -9.50
N PRO A 36 -17.47 -14.83 -9.05
CA PRO A 36 -17.89 -14.80 -7.65
C PRO A 36 -16.75 -15.19 -6.70
N ILE A 37 -16.78 -14.61 -5.51
CA ILE A 37 -15.76 -14.83 -4.48
C ILE A 37 -16.17 -16.01 -3.59
N ASP A 38 -15.28 -17.00 -3.50
CA ASP A 38 -15.31 -18.03 -2.45
C ASP A 38 -14.43 -17.55 -1.29
N VAL A 39 -15.06 -17.17 -0.18
CA VAL A 39 -14.38 -16.60 1.00
C VAL A 39 -13.45 -17.61 1.64
N ASP A 40 -13.86 -18.88 1.76
CA ASP A 40 -13.07 -19.91 2.42
C ASP A 40 -11.85 -20.27 1.57
N LEU A 41 -12.01 -20.30 0.25
CA LEU A 41 -10.89 -20.46 -0.66
C LEU A 41 -9.88 -19.31 -0.52
N ILE A 42 -10.34 -18.04 -0.50
CA ILE A 42 -9.45 -16.89 -0.31
C ILE A 42 -8.70 -16.98 1.01
N LYS A 43 -9.42 -17.27 2.10
CA LYS A 43 -8.82 -17.43 3.43
C LYS A 43 -7.71 -18.49 3.39
N ASN A 44 -7.98 -19.66 2.81
CA ASN A 44 -7.00 -20.73 2.66
C ASN A 44 -5.78 -20.33 1.82
N GLU A 45 -5.98 -19.58 0.74
CA GLU A 45 -4.87 -19.12 -0.12
C GLU A 45 -4.03 -18.04 0.57
N ILE A 46 -4.64 -17.07 1.26
CA ILE A 46 -3.91 -16.08 2.05
C ILE A 46 -3.12 -16.77 3.16
N GLN A 47 -3.69 -17.79 3.80
CA GLN A 47 -3.01 -18.53 4.87
C GLN A 47 -1.70 -19.18 4.41
N LYS A 48 -1.64 -19.62 3.15
CA LYS A 48 -0.45 -20.25 2.53
C LYS A 48 0.47 -19.25 1.83
N SER A 49 0.02 -18.01 1.66
CA SER A 49 0.72 -17.01 0.85
C SER A 49 2.03 -16.52 1.48
N VAL A 50 2.86 -15.89 0.65
CA VAL A 50 4.11 -15.24 1.09
C VAL A 50 3.88 -14.16 2.15
N MET A 51 2.68 -13.56 2.17
CA MET A 51 2.31 -12.55 3.16
C MET A 51 2.43 -13.08 4.58
N LEU A 52 1.84 -14.24 4.90
CA LEU A 52 1.92 -14.82 6.24
C LEU A 52 3.23 -15.55 6.54
N GLN A 53 4.05 -15.79 5.51
CA GLN A 53 5.43 -16.27 5.72
C GLN A 53 6.37 -15.12 6.14
N HIS A 54 5.97 -13.87 5.90
CA HIS A 54 6.79 -12.71 6.22
C HIS A 54 6.57 -12.27 7.68
N PRO A 55 7.62 -12.22 8.54
CA PRO A 55 7.48 -11.96 9.98
C PRO A 55 6.71 -10.68 10.33
N ARG A 56 6.89 -9.59 9.57
CA ARG A 56 6.15 -8.34 9.81
C ARG A 56 4.62 -8.48 9.75
N PHE A 57 4.08 -9.37 8.93
CA PHE A 57 2.63 -9.59 8.84
C PHE A 57 2.11 -10.51 9.94
N THR A 58 3.01 -11.14 10.70
CA THR A 58 2.69 -12.05 11.81
C THR A 58 3.15 -11.50 13.16
N SER A 59 3.48 -10.21 13.21
CA SER A 59 3.95 -9.49 14.40
C SER A 59 3.00 -8.36 14.79
N LEU A 60 2.87 -8.16 16.10
CA LEU A 60 2.17 -7.03 16.70
C LEU A 60 3.08 -5.81 16.76
N MET A 61 2.46 -4.64 16.59
CA MET A 61 3.11 -3.37 16.86
C MET A 61 2.93 -3.02 18.33
N VAL A 62 4.00 -3.12 19.12
CA VAL A 62 3.95 -2.86 20.56
C VAL A 62 4.82 -1.67 20.91
N ARG A 63 4.43 -0.92 21.93
CA ARG A 63 5.24 0.17 22.49
C ARG A 63 5.73 -0.24 23.88
N ASP A 64 7.03 -0.14 24.11
CA ASP A 64 7.62 -0.46 25.41
C ASP A 64 7.39 0.65 26.44
N HIS A 65 7.85 0.40 27.67
CA HIS A 65 7.74 1.35 28.78
C HIS A 65 8.55 2.66 28.57
N ARG A 66 9.47 2.69 27.60
CA ARG A 66 10.29 3.86 27.23
C ARG A 66 9.66 4.63 26.07
N GLY A 67 8.51 4.18 25.55
CA GLY A 67 7.83 4.79 24.42
C GLY A 67 8.38 4.37 23.07
N VAL A 68 9.27 3.38 22.99
CA VAL A 68 9.86 2.90 21.73
C VAL A 68 9.00 1.80 21.14
N GLU A 69 8.71 1.90 19.84
CA GLU A 69 7.95 0.88 19.11
C GLU A 69 8.82 -0.29 18.69
N HIS A 70 8.27 -1.50 18.81
CA HIS A 70 8.87 -2.76 18.40
C HIS A 70 7.85 -3.68 17.72
N TRP A 71 8.34 -4.59 16.91
CA TRP A 71 7.59 -5.71 16.35
C TRP A 71 7.73 -6.93 17.25
N ARG A 72 6.61 -7.44 17.74
CA ARG A 72 6.57 -8.64 18.56
C ARG A 72 5.88 -9.78 17.81
N PRO A 73 6.58 -10.89 17.50
CA PRO A 73 5.96 -12.06 16.90
C PRO A 73 4.75 -12.53 17.74
N THR A 74 3.64 -12.83 17.08
CA THR A 74 2.42 -13.27 17.76
C THR A 74 1.76 -14.44 17.04
N LYS A 75 0.86 -15.13 17.75
CA LYS A 75 -0.10 -16.02 17.11
C LYS A 75 -1.25 -15.19 16.55
N ILE A 76 -1.42 -15.22 15.24
CA ILE A 76 -2.47 -14.45 14.55
C ILE A 76 -3.82 -15.11 14.79
N ASP A 77 -4.80 -14.31 15.20
CA ASP A 77 -6.22 -14.67 15.09
C ASP A 77 -6.70 -14.36 13.67
N PHE A 78 -6.54 -15.33 12.76
CA PHE A 78 -6.64 -15.12 11.32
C PHE A 78 -8.01 -14.59 10.88
N ASP A 79 -9.10 -15.10 11.45
CA ASP A 79 -10.45 -14.70 11.05
C ASP A 79 -10.77 -13.25 11.41
N SER A 80 -10.16 -12.71 12.47
CA SER A 80 -10.34 -11.31 12.89
C SER A 80 -9.81 -10.27 11.87
N HIS A 81 -9.00 -10.72 10.90
CA HIS A 81 -8.48 -9.86 9.83
C HIS A 81 -9.39 -9.79 8.61
N PHE A 82 -10.43 -10.64 8.52
CA PHE A 82 -11.36 -10.67 7.40
C PHE A 82 -12.68 -10.00 7.77
N LEU A 83 -13.04 -8.96 7.00
CA LEU A 83 -14.35 -8.33 7.09
C LEU A 83 -15.14 -8.68 5.83
N VAL A 84 -16.19 -9.48 5.97
CA VAL A 84 -17.01 -9.93 4.85
C VAL A 84 -18.31 -9.14 4.81
N ILE A 85 -18.51 -8.38 3.74
CA ILE A 85 -19.69 -7.57 3.49
C ILE A 85 -20.61 -8.34 2.54
N HIS A 86 -21.74 -8.81 3.07
CA HIS A 86 -22.71 -9.62 2.33
C HIS A 86 -23.81 -8.80 1.64
N HIS A 87 -24.08 -7.58 2.11
CA HIS A 87 -25.09 -6.71 1.51
C HIS A 87 -24.46 -5.80 0.45
N PRO A 88 -25.23 -5.34 -0.55
CA PRO A 88 -24.76 -4.29 -1.45
C PRO A 88 -24.45 -3.03 -0.65
N VAL A 89 -23.35 -2.36 -0.99
CA VAL A 89 -23.00 -1.03 -0.45
C VAL A 89 -23.73 0.04 -1.26
N SER A 90 -23.75 -0.13 -2.58
CA SER A 90 -24.45 0.74 -3.53
C SER A 90 -25.08 -0.08 -4.65
N GLU A 91 -25.79 0.57 -5.57
CA GLU A 91 -26.45 -0.11 -6.71
C GLU A 91 -25.44 -0.60 -7.75
N ASP A 92 -24.39 0.19 -8.02
CA ASP A 92 -23.33 -0.14 -8.97
C ASP A 92 -21.98 -0.38 -8.28
N ASP A 93 -21.12 -1.16 -8.94
CA ASP A 93 -19.84 -1.59 -8.37
C ASP A 93 -18.86 -0.42 -8.15
N GLU A 94 -18.86 0.58 -9.03
CA GLU A 94 -17.93 1.72 -8.94
C GLU A 94 -18.29 2.64 -7.78
N SER A 95 -19.57 2.99 -7.65
CA SER A 95 -20.09 3.77 -6.52
C SER A 95 -19.91 3.03 -5.21
N ALA A 96 -20.17 1.71 -5.17
CA ALA A 96 -19.95 0.90 -3.98
C ALA A 96 -18.50 0.92 -3.51
N ILE A 97 -17.54 0.74 -4.44
CA ILE A 97 -16.11 0.81 -4.12
C ILE A 97 -15.73 2.22 -3.67
N SER A 98 -16.19 3.25 -4.37
CA SER A 98 -15.87 4.65 -4.04
C SER A 98 -16.39 5.05 -2.66
N GLU A 99 -17.65 4.74 -2.35
CA GLU A 99 -18.29 5.03 -1.07
C GLU A 99 -17.59 4.28 0.07
N TYR A 100 -17.42 2.97 -0.08
CA TYR A 100 -16.75 2.16 0.92
C TYR A 100 -15.32 2.64 1.18
N MET A 101 -14.57 2.93 0.12
CA MET A 101 -13.22 3.42 0.26
C MET A 101 -13.15 4.84 0.84
N SER A 102 -14.12 5.69 0.56
CA SER A 102 -14.22 7.03 1.12
C SER A 102 -14.37 6.97 2.64
N ASP A 103 -15.24 6.07 3.13
CA ASP A 103 -15.42 5.82 4.56
C ASP A 103 -14.16 5.27 5.23
N LEU A 104 -13.51 4.29 4.58
CA LEU A 104 -12.24 3.73 5.07
C LEU A 104 -11.15 4.79 5.21
N CYS A 105 -11.11 5.77 4.31
CA CYS A 105 -10.11 6.84 4.32
C CYS A 105 -10.37 7.92 5.37
N THR A 106 -11.60 8.04 5.89
CA THR A 106 -11.98 9.10 6.84
C THR A 106 -12.04 8.61 8.28
N VAL A 107 -12.51 7.38 8.51
CA VAL A 107 -12.97 6.97 9.86
C VAL A 107 -12.03 6.01 10.57
N SER A 108 -11.32 5.14 9.84
CA SER A 108 -10.77 3.92 10.45
C SER A 108 -9.24 3.87 10.47
N GLN A 109 -8.66 4.07 11.64
CA GLN A 109 -7.31 3.58 11.93
C GLN A 109 -7.35 2.06 12.13
N LEU A 110 -6.27 1.37 11.77
CA LEU A 110 -6.12 -0.05 12.07
C LEU A 110 -5.94 -0.25 13.58
N SER A 111 -6.59 -1.26 14.15
CA SER A 111 -6.37 -1.62 15.55
C SER A 111 -4.92 -2.10 15.75
N MET A 112 -4.31 -1.67 16.85
CA MET A 112 -2.96 -2.07 17.25
C MET A 112 -2.94 -3.40 18.01
N ASP A 113 -4.11 -3.97 18.32
CA ASP A 113 -4.25 -5.22 19.08
C ASP A 113 -4.02 -6.47 18.22
N LYS A 114 -3.92 -6.30 16.91
CA LYS A 114 -3.64 -7.34 15.92
C LYS A 114 -2.60 -6.83 14.91
N PRO A 115 -1.95 -7.71 14.13
CA PRO A 115 -1.06 -7.28 13.05
C PRO A 115 -1.73 -6.25 12.14
N LEU A 116 -0.96 -5.25 11.68
CA LEU A 116 -1.51 -4.01 11.08
C LEU A 116 -1.97 -4.17 9.62
N TRP A 117 -2.83 -5.15 9.35
CA TRP A 117 -3.45 -5.38 8.06
C TRP A 117 -4.84 -5.98 8.21
N GLU A 118 -5.71 -5.71 7.24
CA GLU A 118 -7.06 -6.28 7.14
C GLU A 118 -7.39 -6.56 5.68
N ILE A 119 -8.29 -7.51 5.45
CA ILE A 119 -8.83 -7.84 4.13
C ILE A 119 -10.34 -7.72 4.20
N HIS A 120 -10.89 -6.78 3.43
CA HIS A 120 -12.32 -6.56 3.34
C HIS A 120 -12.82 -7.16 2.03
N ILE A 121 -13.89 -7.95 2.10
CA ILE A 121 -14.45 -8.69 0.97
C ILE A 121 -15.88 -8.22 0.74
N LEU A 122 -16.11 -7.49 -0.35
CA LEU A 122 -17.44 -7.07 -0.79
C LEU A 122 -17.93 -8.14 -1.77
N ILE A 123 -18.69 -9.12 -1.27
CA ILE A 123 -19.08 -10.31 -2.04
C ILE A 123 -19.94 -9.92 -3.26
N VAL A 124 -20.94 -9.07 -3.04
CA VAL A 124 -21.89 -8.64 -4.09
C VAL A 124 -21.16 -7.93 -5.23
N HIS A 125 -20.20 -7.07 -4.89
CA HIS A 125 -19.41 -6.28 -5.83
C HIS A 125 -18.14 -7.00 -6.33
N LYS A 126 -17.98 -8.29 -5.98
CA LYS A 126 -16.82 -9.13 -6.36
C LYS A 126 -15.49 -8.39 -6.17
N CYS A 127 -15.34 -7.74 -5.03
CA CYS A 127 -14.22 -6.85 -4.75
C CYS A 127 -13.51 -7.26 -3.44
N ILE A 128 -12.19 -7.27 -3.47
CA ILE A 128 -11.33 -7.50 -2.30
C ILE A 128 -10.51 -6.23 -2.08
N ILE A 129 -10.49 -5.76 -0.84
CA ILE A 129 -9.76 -4.55 -0.43
C ILE A 129 -8.77 -4.93 0.66
N PHE A 130 -7.49 -4.82 0.35
CA PHE A 130 -6.43 -4.92 1.35
C PHE A 130 -6.24 -3.56 2.00
N ARG A 131 -6.20 -3.55 3.32
CA ARG A 131 -5.82 -2.40 4.14
C ARG A 131 -4.54 -2.76 4.85
N ILE A 132 -3.45 -2.07 4.57
CA ILE A 132 -2.12 -2.42 5.09
C ILE A 132 -1.46 -1.16 5.61
N HIS A 133 -1.04 -1.15 6.88
CA HIS A 133 -0.33 -0.01 7.43
C HIS A 133 1.04 0.18 6.74
N HIS A 134 1.40 1.42 6.39
CA HIS A 134 2.59 1.74 5.58
C HIS A 134 3.92 1.34 6.27
N SER A 135 3.91 1.10 7.59
CA SER A 135 5.07 0.54 8.30
C SER A 135 5.41 -0.91 7.93
N LEU A 136 4.48 -1.64 7.30
CA LEU A 136 4.70 -3.04 6.88
C LEU A 136 5.46 -3.14 5.55
N GLY A 137 5.29 -2.16 4.66
CA GLY A 137 5.93 -2.13 3.36
C GLY A 137 5.48 -0.93 2.52
N ASP A 138 6.24 -0.65 1.47
CA ASP A 138 5.88 0.33 0.45
C ASP A 138 5.04 -0.31 -0.67
N GLY A 139 4.42 0.53 -1.51
CA GLY A 139 3.55 0.06 -2.60
C GLY A 139 4.24 -0.90 -3.58
N ILE A 140 5.54 -0.72 -3.85
CA ILE A 140 6.29 -1.58 -4.78
C ILE A 140 6.49 -2.97 -4.17
N SER A 141 6.89 -3.03 -2.91
CA SER A 141 7.11 -4.26 -2.16
C SER A 141 5.80 -5.03 -1.97
N LEU A 142 4.71 -4.33 -1.66
CA LEU A 142 3.38 -4.93 -1.53
C LEU A 142 2.86 -5.46 -2.88
N MET A 143 3.01 -4.71 -3.97
CA MET A 143 2.64 -5.20 -5.31
C MET A 143 3.49 -6.41 -5.72
N SER A 144 4.79 -6.40 -5.41
CA SER A 144 5.68 -7.54 -5.67
C SER A 144 5.25 -8.79 -4.88
N MET A 145 4.88 -8.61 -3.62
CA MET A 145 4.36 -9.69 -2.76
C MET A 145 3.04 -10.25 -3.30
N LEU A 146 2.11 -9.38 -3.71
CA LEU A 146 0.84 -9.78 -4.33
C LEU A 146 1.09 -10.60 -5.60
N LEU A 147 1.96 -10.11 -6.49
CA LEU A 147 2.33 -10.79 -7.72
C LEU A 147 3.02 -12.14 -7.48
N ALA A 148 3.85 -12.24 -6.43
CA ALA A 148 4.47 -13.50 -6.04
C ALA A 148 3.43 -14.55 -5.57
N GLY A 149 2.29 -14.10 -5.06
CA GLY A 149 1.13 -14.96 -4.76
C GLY A 149 0.35 -15.41 -6.00
N CYS A 150 0.47 -14.70 -7.12
CA CYS A 150 -0.25 -15.03 -8.36
C CYS A 150 0.48 -16.08 -9.22
N ARG A 151 -0.26 -16.77 -10.09
CA ARG A 151 0.26 -17.72 -11.08
C ARG A 151 -0.25 -17.41 -12.48
N LYS A 152 0.51 -17.81 -13.51
CA LYS A 152 0.08 -17.64 -14.90
C LYS A 152 -1.08 -18.59 -15.20
N LEU A 153 -2.08 -18.12 -15.95
CA LEU A 153 -3.21 -18.94 -16.39
C LEU A 153 -2.77 -20.14 -17.24
N GLN A 154 -1.73 -19.96 -18.06
CA GLN A 154 -1.19 -20.99 -18.95
C GLN A 154 -0.19 -21.93 -18.27
N ASP A 155 0.40 -21.51 -17.14
CA ASP A 155 1.38 -22.28 -16.38
C ASP A 155 1.17 -22.05 -14.87
N PRO A 156 0.49 -22.99 -14.19
CA PRO A 156 0.16 -22.88 -12.77
C PRO A 156 1.37 -22.81 -11.83
N GLN A 157 2.59 -23.13 -12.29
CA GLN A 157 3.80 -23.04 -11.47
C GLN A 157 4.63 -21.78 -11.74
N ALA A 158 4.36 -21.08 -12.84
CA ALA A 158 5.09 -19.86 -13.18
C ALA A 158 4.53 -18.61 -12.50
N LEU A 159 5.44 -17.77 -12.00
CA LEU A 159 5.15 -16.43 -11.52
C LEU A 159 4.80 -15.48 -12.67
N PRO A 160 3.96 -14.45 -12.44
CA PRO A 160 3.71 -13.41 -13.45
C PRO A 160 5.02 -12.71 -13.82
N SER A 161 5.25 -12.56 -15.13
CA SER A 161 6.43 -11.87 -15.65
C SER A 161 6.06 -10.43 -16.00
N ILE A 162 6.60 -9.47 -15.24
CA ILE A 162 6.57 -8.06 -15.62
C ILE A 162 7.83 -7.78 -16.44
N SER A 163 7.65 -7.44 -17.72
CA SER A 163 8.76 -7.00 -18.57
C SER A 163 9.17 -5.59 -18.17
N ILE A 164 10.22 -5.48 -17.36
CA ILE A 164 10.86 -4.19 -17.10
C ILE A 164 11.85 -3.93 -18.24
N PRO A 165 11.70 -2.84 -19.01
CA PRO A 165 12.67 -2.52 -20.04
C PRO A 165 14.04 -2.34 -19.40
N ASN A 166 15.02 -3.11 -19.86
CA ASN A 166 16.38 -3.04 -19.34
C ASN A 166 17.08 -1.82 -19.94
N ILE A 167 16.77 -0.64 -19.41
CA ILE A 167 17.37 0.62 -19.82
C ILE A 167 18.79 0.63 -19.26
N LYS A 168 19.78 0.27 -20.07
CA LYS A 168 21.19 0.43 -19.71
C LYS A 168 21.50 1.93 -19.66
N PRO A 169 21.84 2.50 -18.49
CA PRO A 169 22.21 3.92 -18.44
C PRO A 169 23.53 4.11 -19.18
N ARG A 170 23.53 4.84 -20.31
CA ARG A 170 24.75 5.32 -20.94
C ARG A 170 25.33 6.45 -20.08
N ARG A 171 26.24 6.09 -19.16
CA ARG A 171 26.95 7.03 -18.31
C ARG A 171 28.24 7.48 -18.98
N THR A 172 28.22 8.68 -19.56
CA THR A 172 29.44 9.40 -19.97
C THR A 172 29.91 10.28 -18.79
N PHE A 173 31.20 10.58 -18.69
CA PHE A 173 31.75 11.50 -17.67
C PHE A 173 31.00 12.84 -17.61
N SER A 174 30.62 13.40 -18.77
CA SER A 174 29.78 14.61 -18.85
C SER A 174 28.42 14.43 -18.16
N ASN A 175 27.73 13.30 -18.38
CA ASN A 175 26.44 13.00 -17.75
C ASN A 175 26.56 12.90 -16.22
N ILE A 176 27.69 12.40 -15.71
CA ILE A 176 27.94 12.34 -14.26
C ILE A 176 28.09 13.73 -13.68
N LEU A 177 28.88 14.61 -14.31
CA LEU A 177 29.08 15.98 -13.84
C LEU A 177 27.77 16.77 -13.83
N VAL A 178 26.98 16.66 -14.90
CA VAL A 178 25.65 17.28 -14.99
C VAL A 178 24.72 16.73 -13.89
N THR A 179 24.71 15.41 -13.66
CA THR A 179 23.90 14.80 -12.61
C THR A 179 24.31 15.31 -11.22
N LEU A 180 25.61 15.41 -10.92
CA LEU A 180 26.11 15.92 -9.65
C LEU A 180 25.75 17.40 -9.46
N PHE A 181 25.88 18.21 -10.50
CA PHE A 181 25.52 19.63 -10.45
C PHE A 181 24.03 19.84 -10.17
N PHE A 182 23.14 19.15 -10.90
CA PHE A 182 21.70 19.22 -10.63
C PHE A 182 21.33 18.64 -9.27
N SER A 183 21.95 17.53 -8.84
CA SER A 183 21.72 16.96 -7.51
C SER A 183 22.11 17.94 -6.40
N PHE A 184 23.22 18.66 -6.57
CA PHE A 184 23.63 19.71 -5.64
C PHE A 184 22.64 20.88 -5.60
N ILE A 185 22.15 21.35 -6.75
CA ILE A 185 21.10 22.37 -6.81
C ILE A 185 19.83 21.88 -6.10
N PHE A 186 19.38 20.66 -6.36
CA PHE A 186 18.20 20.09 -5.72
C PHE A 186 18.38 19.93 -4.21
N LEU A 187 19.59 19.57 -3.75
CA LEU A 187 19.91 19.51 -2.33
C LEU A 187 19.83 20.89 -1.66
N ILE A 188 20.41 21.92 -2.28
CA ILE A 188 20.28 23.30 -1.77
C ILE A 188 18.81 23.72 -1.75
N GLN A 189 18.07 23.47 -2.83
CA GLN A 189 16.66 23.82 -2.92
C GLN A 189 15.83 23.10 -1.84
N PHE A 190 16.15 21.83 -1.55
CA PHE A 190 15.52 21.06 -0.49
C PHE A 190 15.81 21.66 0.89
N ILE A 191 17.07 21.97 1.19
CA ILE A 191 17.47 22.62 2.45
C ILE A 191 16.75 23.96 2.62
N LEU A 192 16.71 24.78 1.56
CA LEU A 192 16.01 26.06 1.57
C LEU A 192 14.50 25.88 1.84
N ARG A 193 13.84 24.86 1.27
CA ARG A 193 12.43 24.56 1.56
C ARG A 193 12.19 24.06 2.97
N CYS A 194 13.08 23.24 3.52
CA CYS A 194 12.98 22.79 4.89
C CYS A 194 13.14 23.93 5.91
N LEU A 195 14.02 24.91 5.63
CA LEU A 195 14.37 25.95 6.59
C LEU A 195 13.59 27.27 6.40
N TRP A 196 13.35 27.71 5.16
CA TRP A 196 12.90 29.07 4.86
C TRP A 196 11.76 29.19 3.86
N ILE A 197 11.72 28.33 2.84
CA ILE A 197 10.79 28.46 1.72
C ILE A 197 9.55 27.60 1.97
N ARG A 198 8.44 28.27 2.25
CA ARG A 198 7.14 27.61 2.34
C ARG A 198 6.73 27.04 0.98
N ASP A 199 6.14 25.85 1.00
CA ASP A 199 5.60 25.26 -0.22
C ASP A 199 4.50 26.12 -0.84
N ARG A 200 4.50 26.16 -2.17
CA ARG A 200 3.48 26.87 -2.94
C ARG A 200 2.15 26.15 -2.73
N LYS A 201 1.08 26.92 -2.49
CA LYS A 201 -0.29 26.38 -2.52
C LYS A 201 -0.61 25.92 -3.94
N THR A 202 -0.96 24.65 -4.08
CA THR A 202 -1.35 24.01 -5.34
C THR A 202 -2.85 23.67 -5.29
N ALA A 203 -3.42 23.22 -6.42
CA ALA A 203 -4.81 22.77 -6.47
C ALA A 203 -5.11 21.58 -5.53
N ILE A 204 -4.07 20.84 -5.11
CA ILE A 204 -4.17 19.71 -4.16
C ILE A 204 -3.81 20.11 -2.72
N SER A 205 -3.45 21.37 -2.47
CA SER A 205 -3.14 21.83 -1.12
C SER A 205 -4.43 22.10 -0.34
N GLY A 206 -4.68 21.30 0.69
CA GLY A 206 -5.79 21.50 1.63
C GLY A 206 -5.61 22.76 2.51
N GLY A 207 -6.74 23.34 2.95
CA GLY A 207 -6.75 24.38 3.99
C GLY A 207 -6.47 23.81 5.38
N SER A 208 -6.31 24.66 6.39
CA SER A 208 -6.19 24.20 7.79
C SER A 208 -7.49 23.54 8.25
N GLY A 209 -7.39 22.36 8.88
CA GLY A 209 -8.54 21.67 9.49
C GLY A 209 -9.40 20.83 8.53
N VAL A 210 -8.94 20.63 7.29
CA VAL A 210 -9.61 19.73 6.34
C VAL A 210 -9.19 18.26 6.50
N ASP A 211 -8.29 17.97 7.44
CA ASP A 211 -7.65 16.66 7.61
C ASP A 211 -8.65 15.53 7.91
N LEU A 212 -9.74 15.88 8.62
CA LEU A 212 -10.81 14.98 9.02
C LEU A 212 -12.08 15.13 8.17
N TRP A 213 -12.03 15.89 7.07
CA TRP A 213 -13.20 16.00 6.21
C TRP A 213 -13.53 14.66 5.56
N PRO A 214 -14.82 14.38 5.33
CA PRO A 214 -15.22 13.25 4.51
C PRO A 214 -14.47 13.29 3.19
N ARG A 215 -13.80 12.18 2.88
CA ARG A 215 -13.10 12.02 1.61
C ARG A 215 -14.10 11.55 0.57
N LYS A 216 -13.84 11.87 -0.68
CA LYS A 216 -14.58 11.32 -1.82
C LYS A 216 -13.59 10.79 -2.82
N ILE A 217 -13.76 9.55 -3.22
CA ILE A 217 -12.94 8.93 -4.26
C ILE A 217 -13.63 9.13 -5.61
N ALA A 218 -12.88 9.65 -6.57
CA ALA A 218 -13.30 9.72 -7.95
C ALA A 218 -12.38 8.81 -8.77
N THR A 219 -12.99 7.96 -9.57
CA THR A 219 -12.32 7.01 -10.45
C THR A 219 -12.36 7.51 -11.88
N ALA A 220 -11.30 7.22 -12.63
CA ALA A 220 -11.21 7.50 -14.05
C ALA A 220 -10.68 6.26 -14.75
N THR A 221 -11.44 5.72 -15.69
CA THR A 221 -11.08 4.50 -16.42
C THR A 221 -10.40 4.85 -17.73
N PHE A 222 -9.24 4.26 -17.99
CA PHE A 222 -8.51 4.42 -19.23
C PHE A 222 -8.37 3.08 -19.95
N SER A 223 -8.67 3.03 -21.24
CA SER A 223 -8.42 1.85 -22.06
C SER A 223 -6.91 1.66 -22.26
N LEU A 224 -6.43 0.43 -22.08
CA LEU A 224 -5.05 0.06 -22.40
C LEU A 224 -4.73 0.29 -23.88
N GLU A 225 -5.72 0.21 -24.77
CA GLU A 225 -5.55 0.52 -26.19
C GLU A 225 -5.23 1.99 -26.41
N HIS A 226 -5.96 2.89 -25.73
CA HIS A 226 -5.66 4.33 -25.77
C HIS A 226 -4.25 4.61 -25.25
N MET A 227 -3.83 3.92 -24.19
CA MET A 227 -2.48 4.03 -23.64
C MET A 227 -1.40 3.57 -24.62
N LYS A 228 -1.66 2.51 -25.39
CA LYS A 228 -0.77 2.06 -26.48
C LYS A 228 -0.71 3.08 -27.61
N THR A 229 -1.84 3.66 -28.00
CA THR A 229 -1.89 4.72 -29.03
C THR A 229 -1.05 5.91 -28.61
N VAL A 230 -1.22 6.42 -27.37
CA VAL A 230 -0.41 7.51 -26.84
C VAL A 230 1.08 7.16 -26.87
N LYS A 231 1.45 5.97 -26.39
CA LYS A 231 2.84 5.51 -26.43
C LYS A 231 3.40 5.47 -27.85
N ALA A 232 2.63 5.02 -28.83
CA ALA A 232 3.05 4.99 -30.23
C ALA A 232 3.17 6.39 -30.84
N SER A 233 2.37 7.36 -30.36
CA SER A 233 2.39 8.75 -30.82
C SER A 233 3.49 9.61 -30.22
N VAL A 234 4.14 9.18 -29.13
CA VAL A 234 5.27 9.91 -28.52
C VAL A 234 6.59 9.29 -28.99
N PRO A 235 7.30 9.90 -29.96
CA PRO A 235 8.59 9.39 -30.41
C PRO A 235 9.60 9.43 -29.25
N ASN A 236 10.29 8.30 -29.02
CA ASN A 236 11.29 8.10 -27.97
C ASN A 236 10.79 8.09 -26.51
N ALA A 237 9.52 7.75 -26.26
CA ALA A 237 8.99 7.47 -24.93
C ALA A 237 9.40 6.11 -24.35
#